data_AF-A0A373GMM1-F1
#
_entry.id   AF-A0A373GMM1-F1
#
_cell.length_a   1.000
_cell.length_b   1.000
_cell.length_c   1.000
_cell.angle_alpha   90.00
_cell.angle_beta   90.00
_cell.angle_gamma   90.00
#
_symmetry.space_group_name_H-M   'P 1'
#
loop_
_entity.id
_entity.type
_entity.pdbx_description
1 polymer ?
#
loop_
_entity_poly.entity_id
_entity_poly.type
_entity_poly.pdbx_seq_one_letter_code
_entity_poly.pdbx_strand_id
1 'polypeptide(L)'
;KGDRKRLSTIASREWIEDNTKVTIPANKRNYRKQEAHLYLARRKKEDMKVIGEVVKEGRPTAERTVREWQESHPTGKKADCIRETGLAKHTVYKWWKDINNENI
;
A
#
# COMPACT_ATOMS: atom_id res chain seq x y z
N LYS A 1 -5.37 -16.38 -32.16
CA LYS A 1 -4.87 -15.49 -31.09
C LYS A 1 -3.76 -14.65 -31.69
N GLY A 2 -4.05 -13.39 -32.08
CA GLY A 2 -3.08 -12.53 -32.76
C GLY A 2 -1.81 -12.34 -31.94
N ASP A 3 -0.67 -12.25 -32.62
CA ASP A 3 0.64 -12.05 -32.01
C ASP A 3 0.67 -10.69 -31.30
N ARG A 4 0.33 -10.69 -30.01
CA ARG A 4 0.24 -9.48 -29.17
C ARG A 4 1.53 -8.67 -29.18
N LYS A 5 2.68 -9.31 -29.40
CA LYS A 5 3.97 -8.60 -29.51
C LYS A 5 4.04 -7.75 -30.77
N ARG A 6 3.57 -8.27 -31.92
CA ARG A 6 3.50 -7.48 -33.17
C ARG A 6 2.54 -6.30 -33.04
N LEU A 7 1.39 -6.50 -32.41
CA LEU A 7 0.41 -5.43 -32.21
C LEU A 7 0.95 -4.31 -31.30
N SER A 8 1.69 -4.64 -30.23
CA SER A 8 2.31 -3.62 -29.38
C SER A 8 3.42 -2.84 -30.08
N THR A 9 4.14 -3.45 -31.01
CA THR A 9 5.20 -2.78 -31.78
C THR A 9 4.61 -1.85 -32.85
N ILE A 10 3.59 -2.29 -33.59
CA ILE A 10 2.93 -1.46 -34.62
C ILE A 10 2.15 -0.30 -33.98
N ALA A 11 1.58 -0.49 -32.79
CA ALA A 11 0.88 0.57 -32.07
C ALA A 11 1.82 1.41 -31.17
N SER A 12 3.14 1.21 -31.25
CA SER A 12 4.09 2.00 -30.46
C SER A 12 4.18 3.42 -31.01
N ARG A 13 4.46 4.38 -30.12
CA ARG A 13 4.68 5.76 -30.52
C ARG A 13 5.82 5.89 -31.54
N GLU A 14 6.94 5.22 -31.28
CA GLU A 14 8.12 5.22 -32.16
C GLU A 14 7.76 4.73 -33.56
N TRP A 15 7.00 3.64 -33.66
CA TRP A 15 6.57 3.10 -34.95
C TRP A 15 5.67 4.09 -35.71
N ILE A 16 4.75 4.77 -35.02
CA ILE A 16 3.88 5.77 -35.65
C ILE A 16 4.69 6.98 -36.12
N GLU A 17 5.62 7.49 -35.31
CA GLU A 17 6.50 8.61 -35.68
C GLU A 17 7.36 8.27 -36.91
N ASP A 18 7.96 7.08 -36.93
CA ASP A 18 8.79 6.61 -38.04
C ASP A 18 8.01 6.46 -39.35
N ASN A 19 6.77 6.00 -39.31
CA ASN A 19 5.96 5.78 -40.52
C ASN A 19 5.25 7.04 -41.01
N THR A 20 4.76 7.88 -40.10
CA THR A 20 3.98 9.08 -40.45
C THR A 20 4.86 10.32 -40.65
N LYS A 21 6.12 10.28 -40.19
CA LYS A 21 7.02 11.44 -40.12
C LYS A 21 6.46 12.61 -39.32
N VAL A 22 5.48 12.35 -38.46
CA VAL A 22 4.91 13.31 -37.52
C VAL A 22 5.53 13.07 -36.15
N THR A 23 6.14 14.10 -35.57
CA THR A 23 6.66 14.05 -34.20
C THR A 23 5.49 14.14 -33.21
N ILE A 24 5.33 13.13 -32.35
CA ILE A 24 4.26 13.06 -31.35
C ILE A 24 4.88 13.25 -29.97
N PRO A 25 4.96 14.45 -29.37
CA PRO A 25 5.65 14.61 -28.09
C PRO A 25 5.09 13.71 -26.97
N ALA A 26 5.96 13.26 -26.06
CA ALA A 26 5.54 12.44 -24.92
C ALA A 26 4.51 13.21 -24.08
N ASN A 27 3.26 12.74 -24.04
CA ASN A 27 2.29 13.35 -23.14
C ASN A 27 2.56 12.90 -21.70
N LYS A 28 3.18 13.79 -20.91
CA LYS A 28 3.29 13.65 -19.46
C LYS A 28 2.20 14.48 -18.81
N ARG A 29 1.10 13.82 -18.43
CA ARG A 29 -0.17 14.41 -17.97
C ARG A 29 -0.08 15.48 -16.86
N ASN A 30 1.06 15.69 -16.17
CA ASN A 30 1.22 16.72 -15.12
C ASN A 30 2.65 17.14 -14.70
N TYR A 31 3.74 16.56 -15.25
CA TYR A 31 5.15 16.81 -14.82
C TYR A 31 5.46 16.74 -13.31
N ARG A 32 4.52 16.34 -12.45
CA ARG A 32 4.73 16.29 -11.00
C ARG A 32 5.71 15.19 -10.65
N LYS A 33 6.75 15.56 -9.89
CA LYS A 33 7.66 14.60 -9.26
C LYS A 33 6.88 13.72 -8.28
N GLN A 34 7.41 12.51 -8.03
CA GLN A 34 6.80 11.53 -7.12
C GLN A 34 6.51 12.12 -5.72
N GLU A 35 7.39 12.99 -5.23
CA GLU A 35 7.22 13.69 -3.95
C GLU A 35 5.92 14.51 -3.91
N ALA A 36 5.67 15.33 -4.93
CA ALA A 36 4.50 16.19 -5.01
C ALA A 36 3.22 15.36 -5.16
N HIS A 37 3.30 14.26 -5.91
CA HIS A 37 2.19 13.32 -6.03
C HIS A 37 1.83 12.67 -4.68
N LEU A 38 2.83 12.16 -3.94
CA LEU A 38 2.62 11.54 -2.63
C LEU A 38 2.13 12.56 -1.60
N TYR A 39 2.66 13.77 -1.62
CA TYR A 39 2.19 14.87 -0.75
C TYR A 39 0.70 15.15 -0.97
N LEU A 40 0.28 15.36 -2.22
CA LEU A 40 -1.13 15.64 -2.54
C LEU A 40 -2.05 14.46 -2.18
N ALA A 41 -1.62 13.23 -2.44
CA ALA A 41 -2.38 12.04 -2.09
C ALA A 41 -2.58 11.88 -0.57
N ARG A 42 -1.52 12.12 0.22
CA ARG A 42 -1.58 12.10 1.69
C ARG A 42 -2.44 13.21 2.23
N ARG A 43 -2.29 14.44 1.73
CA ARG A 43 -3.12 15.60 2.13
C ARG A 43 -4.60 15.34 1.91
N LYS A 44 -4.97 14.90 0.71
CA LYS A 44 -6.36 14.53 0.39
C LYS A 44 -6.91 13.50 1.38
N LYS A 45 -6.11 12.48 1.72
CA LYS A 45 -6.49 11.45 2.68
C LYS A 45 -6.78 12.05 4.07
N GLU A 46 -5.94 12.96 4.56
CA GLU A 46 -6.15 13.63 5.84
C GLU A 46 -7.39 14.55 5.81
N ASP A 47 -7.59 15.31 4.73
CA ASP A 47 -8.74 16.19 4.59
C ASP A 47 -10.07 15.39 4.60
N MET A 48 -10.10 14.21 3.96
CA MET A 48 -11.25 13.29 4.01
C MET A 48 -11.56 12.82 5.43
N LYS A 49 -10.55 12.59 6.28
CA LYS A 49 -10.76 12.24 7.70
C LYS A 49 -11.40 13.39 8.46
N VAL A 50 -10.95 14.62 8.22
CA VAL A 50 -11.47 15.82 8.90
C VAL A 50 -12.94 16.02 8.59
N ILE A 51 -13.36 15.75 7.35
CA ILE A 51 -14.75 15.87 6.90
C ILE A 51 -15.60 14.66 7.37
N GLY A 52 -15.00 13.66 8.01
CA GLY A 52 -15.68 12.48 8.53
C GLY A 52 -16.01 11.44 7.45
N GLU A 53 -15.39 11.52 6.27
CA GLU A 53 -15.55 10.48 5.26
C GLU A 53 -14.83 9.19 5.66
N VAL A 54 -15.37 8.04 5.23
CA VAL A 54 -14.77 6.73 5.50
C VAL A 54 -13.49 6.57 4.68
N VAL A 55 -12.35 6.76 5.34
CA VAL A 55 -11.03 6.57 4.74
C VAL A 55 -10.51 5.17 5.04
N LYS A 56 -10.22 4.38 3.99
CA LYS A 56 -9.54 3.09 4.15
C LYS A 56 -8.07 3.32 4.49
N GLU A 57 -7.66 2.99 5.71
CA GLU A 57 -6.29 3.11 6.21
C GLU A 57 -5.31 2.06 5.67
N GLY A 58 -5.72 1.27 4.68
CA GLY A 58 -4.94 0.15 4.16
C GLY A 58 -4.93 -1.05 5.11
N ARG A 59 -4.08 -2.04 4.81
CA ARG A 59 -3.93 -3.23 5.66
C ARG A 59 -3.22 -2.83 6.97
N PRO A 60 -3.75 -3.18 8.15
CA PRO A 60 -3.03 -2.96 9.40
C PRO A 60 -1.67 -3.64 9.37
N THR A 61 -0.68 -3.01 10.02
CA THR A 61 0.61 -3.66 10.25
C THR A 61 0.42 -4.81 11.23
N ALA A 62 1.25 -5.84 11.12
CA ALA A 62 1.18 -6.97 12.04
C ALA A 62 1.39 -6.53 13.50
N GLU A 63 2.25 -5.53 13.74
CA GLU A 63 2.42 -4.90 15.05
C GLU A 63 1.11 -4.30 15.57
N ARG A 64 0.41 -3.50 14.76
CA ARG A 64 -0.86 -2.88 15.15
C ARG A 64 -1.91 -3.94 15.45
N THR A 65 -2.02 -4.96 14.61
CA THR A 65 -2.96 -6.07 14.83
C THR A 65 -2.65 -6.84 16.12
N VAL A 66 -1.39 -7.15 16.41
CA VAL A 66 -1.00 -7.82 17.66
C VAL A 66 -1.32 -6.94 18.87
N ARG A 67 -0.99 -5.64 18.82
CA ARG A 67 -1.25 -4.69 19.89
C ARG A 67 -2.75 -4.54 20.18
N GLU A 68 -3.56 -4.27 19.16
CA GLU A 68 -5.03 -4.15 19.30
C GLU A 68 -5.65 -5.45 19.82
N TRP A 69 -5.11 -6.60 19.42
CA TRP A 69 -5.55 -7.89 19.95
C TRP A 69 -5.19 -8.05 21.44
N GLN A 70 -3.98 -7.67 21.85
CA GLN A 70 -3.58 -7.71 23.27
C GLN A 70 -4.39 -6.75 24.14
N GLU A 71 -4.68 -5.54 23.66
CA GLU A 71 -5.50 -4.54 24.36
C GLU A 71 -6.94 -5.04 24.59
N SER A 72 -7.49 -5.79 23.62
CA SER A 72 -8.83 -6.42 23.74
C SER A 72 -8.81 -7.74 24.54
N HIS A 73 -7.65 -8.39 24.67
CA HIS A 73 -7.47 -9.67 25.36
C HIS A 73 -6.35 -9.58 26.41
N PRO A 74 -6.58 -8.87 27.54
CA PRO A 74 -5.53 -8.63 28.55
C PRO A 74 -5.01 -9.91 29.22
N THR A 75 -5.80 -10.99 29.23
CA THR A 75 -5.38 -12.32 29.73
C THR A 75 -5.05 -13.31 28.61
N GLY A 76 -5.06 -12.85 27.35
CA GLY A 76 -4.85 -13.65 26.16
C GLY A 76 -3.41 -14.15 26.02
N LYS A 77 -3.25 -15.34 25.44
CA LYS A 77 -1.93 -15.93 25.19
C LYS A 77 -1.50 -15.72 23.74
N LYS A 78 -0.18 -15.76 23.48
CA LYS A 78 0.41 -15.71 22.12
C LYS A 78 -0.25 -16.71 21.16
N ALA A 79 -0.62 -17.90 21.65
CA ALA A 79 -1.27 -18.94 20.86
C ALA A 79 -2.69 -18.55 20.39
N ASP A 80 -3.48 -17.91 21.25
CA ASP A 80 -4.83 -17.47 20.92
C ASP A 80 -4.78 -16.36 19.87
N CYS A 81 -3.85 -15.41 20.03
CA CYS A 81 -3.58 -14.38 19.04
C CYS A 81 -3.22 -14.97 17.66
N ILE A 82 -2.35 -15.99 17.60
CA ILE A 82 -2.00 -16.67 16.34
C ILE A 82 -3.26 -17.27 15.69
N ARG A 83 -4.11 -17.94 16.47
CA ARG A 83 -5.32 -18.60 15.97
C ARG A 83 -6.34 -17.60 15.44
N GLU A 84 -6.54 -16.49 16.14
CA GLU A 84 -7.58 -15.50 15.81
C GLU A 84 -7.14 -14.51 14.73
N THR A 85 -5.89 -14.05 14.79
CA THR A 85 -5.35 -13.09 13.80
C THR A 85 -4.85 -13.76 12.53
N GLY A 86 -4.59 -15.07 12.56
CA GLY A 86 -3.98 -15.83 11.45
C GLY A 86 -2.54 -15.42 11.16
N LEU A 87 -1.90 -14.65 12.05
CA LEU A 87 -0.50 -14.24 11.89
C LEU A 87 0.44 -15.42 12.16
N ALA A 88 1.54 -15.47 11.43
CA ALA A 88 2.56 -16.49 11.65
C ALA A 88 3.16 -16.36 13.06
N LYS A 89 3.52 -17.51 13.67
CA LYS A 89 4.09 -17.58 15.02
C LYS A 89 5.24 -16.58 15.23
N HIS A 90 6.22 -16.55 14.34
CA HIS A 90 7.38 -15.67 14.46
C HIS A 90 6.98 -14.18 14.44
N THR A 91 5.91 -13.83 13.71
CA THR A 91 5.40 -12.46 13.64
C THR A 91 4.75 -12.04 14.95
N VAL A 92 3.89 -12.89 15.52
CA VAL A 92 3.24 -12.62 16.81
C VAL A 92 4.29 -12.50 17.91
N TYR A 93 5.22 -13.44 17.98
CA TYR A 93 6.29 -13.41 19.00
C TYR A 93 7.20 -12.19 18.89
N LYS A 94 7.48 -11.71 17.67
CA LYS A 94 8.28 -10.50 17.45
C LYS A 94 7.60 -9.23 18.01
N TRP A 95 6.29 -9.13 17.89
CA TRP A 95 5.53 -7.92 18.21
C TRP A 95 4.79 -7.97 19.54
N TRP A 96 4.80 -9.12 20.22
CA TRP A 96 4.14 -9.29 21.50
C TRP A 96 4.87 -8.50 22.58
N LYS A 97 4.19 -7.54 23.20
CA LYS A 97 4.72 -6.86 24.39
C LYS A 97 4.36 -7.67 25.62
N ASP A 98 5.37 -8.03 26.40
CA ASP A 98 5.16 -8.63 27.71
C ASP A 98 4.87 -7.49 28.70
N ILE A 99 3.70 -7.49 29.34
CA ILE A 99 3.25 -6.47 30.31
C ILE A 99 4.24 -6.34 31.49
N ASN A 100 5.07 -7.36 31.72
CA ASN A 100 6.06 -7.41 32.80
C ASN A 100 7.45 -6.87 32.41
N ASN A 101 7.63 -6.37 31.18
CA ASN A 101 8.92 -5.87 30.70
C ASN A 101 8.81 -4.44 30.14
N GLU A 102 8.07 -3.58 30.84
CA GLU A 102 8.27 -2.14 30.78
C GLU A 102 9.37 -1.78 31.79
N ASN A 103 10.64 -1.83 31.37
CA ASN A 103 11.81 -1.08 31.89
C ASN A 103 13.13 -1.78 31.52
N ILE A 104 13.54 -1.70 30.24
CA ILE A 104 14.96 -1.57 29.84
C ILE A 104 15.00 -0.60 28.65
#